data_AF-A0A498Q4F0-F1
#
_entry.id   AF-A0A498Q4F0-F1
#
_cell.length_a   1.000
_cell.length_b   1.000
_cell.length_c   1.000
_cell.angle_alpha   90.00
_cell.angle_beta   90.00
_cell.angle_gamma   90.00
#
_symmetry.space_group_name_H-M   'P 1'
#
loop_
_entity.id
_entity.type
_entity.pdbx_description
1 polymer ?
#
loop_
_entity_poly.entity_id
_entity_poly.type
_entity_poly.pdbx_seq_one_letter_code
_entity_poly.pdbx_strand_id
1 'polypeptide(L)'
;MRAADDRRTDGGRIVGWGLTLNPPHRFTVYGHRLYAWCAADTLAFPAIIEQRALVESPCPTTRTTVRLTVVPATGVADLEPASAVISISRSRRAGPQPGARHGLQPWSLFASPDAASDWLTQHPTGRVLPVAAAYDQFRPILNRLLANGE
;
A
#
# COMPACT_ATOMS: atom_id res chain seq x y z
N MET A 1 0.56 22.72 17.13
CA MET A 1 0.95 21.31 16.88
C MET A 1 1.46 21.24 15.45
N ARG A 2 2.79 21.20 15.25
CA ARG A 2 3.38 21.13 13.89
C ARG A 2 3.10 19.74 13.32
N ALA A 3 2.60 19.67 12.08
CA ALA A 3 2.56 18.43 11.32
C ALA A 3 3.99 17.87 11.27
N ALA A 4 4.15 16.58 11.57
CA ALA A 4 5.44 15.93 11.42
C ALA A 4 5.80 15.93 9.93
N ASP A 5 6.98 16.44 9.58
CA ASP A 5 7.51 16.35 8.21
C ASP A 5 7.83 14.88 7.93
N ASP A 6 7.08 14.31 6.99
CA ASP A 6 7.03 12.89 6.61
C ASP A 6 7.93 12.58 5.40
N ARG A 7 8.69 13.58 4.97
CA ARG A 7 9.71 13.49 3.92
C ARG A 7 10.97 12.81 4.45
N ARG A 8 11.43 11.76 3.79
CA ARG A 8 12.82 11.30 3.93
C ARG A 8 13.72 12.15 3.05
N THR A 9 14.85 12.56 3.59
CA THR A 9 15.91 13.22 2.81
C THR A 9 17.20 12.41 2.80
N ASP A 10 17.89 12.39 1.67
CA ASP A 10 19.27 11.93 1.53
C ASP A 10 20.09 13.06 0.89
N GLY A 11 21.13 13.52 1.58
CA GLY A 11 21.94 14.66 1.14
C GLY A 11 21.13 15.95 0.84
N GLY A 12 19.99 16.15 1.51
CA GLY A 12 19.10 17.30 1.27
C GLY A 12 18.07 17.13 0.16
N ARG A 13 18.01 15.97 -0.51
CA ARG A 13 16.99 15.63 -1.52
C ARG A 13 15.87 14.81 -0.90
N ILE A 14 14.61 15.07 -1.25
CA ILE A 14 13.48 14.24 -0.83
C ILE A 14 13.57 12.89 -1.54
N VAL A 15 13.83 11.82 -0.79
CA VAL A 15 13.93 10.43 -1.27
C VAL A 15 12.73 9.57 -0.86
N GLY A 16 11.78 10.14 -0.11
CA GLY A 16 10.50 9.49 0.05
C GLY A 16 9.41 10.27 0.78
N TRP A 17 8.19 10.13 0.31
CA TRP A 17 6.95 10.71 0.83
C TRP A 17 5.78 9.86 0.32
N GLY A 18 5.52 8.74 0.98
CA GLY A 18 4.66 7.64 0.48
C GLY A 18 5.32 6.77 -0.62
N LEU A 19 6.03 7.36 -1.59
CA LEU A 19 7.01 6.66 -2.45
C LEU A 19 8.38 6.62 -1.76
N THR A 20 9.20 5.60 -1.99
CA THR A 20 10.51 5.39 -1.35
C THR A 20 11.49 4.70 -2.32
N LEU A 21 12.80 4.79 -2.05
CA LEU A 21 13.84 4.04 -2.78
C LEU A 21 14.27 2.74 -2.06
N ASN A 22 13.65 2.41 -0.93
CA ASN A 22 13.96 1.24 -0.10
C ASN A 22 12.66 0.52 0.35
N PRO A 23 12.51 -0.81 0.15
CA PRO A 23 11.23 -1.44 -0.22
C PRO A 23 10.43 -2.00 0.98
N PRO A 24 9.13 -2.33 0.76
CA PRO A 24 8.86 -3.70 0.26
C PRO A 24 8.12 -3.80 -1.07
N HIS A 25 7.44 -2.75 -1.57
CA HIS A 25 6.61 -2.84 -2.78
C HIS A 25 7.29 -2.19 -3.97
N ARG A 26 7.62 -2.97 -5.01
CA ARG A 26 8.10 -2.42 -6.28
C ARG A 26 6.92 -1.83 -7.04
N PHE A 27 7.09 -0.61 -7.54
CA PHE A 27 6.10 0.15 -8.27
C PHE A 27 6.70 0.63 -9.58
N THR A 28 6.20 0.11 -10.71
CA THR A 28 6.71 0.47 -12.04
C THR A 28 5.67 1.29 -12.79
N VAL A 29 6.03 2.52 -13.17
CA VAL A 29 5.18 3.43 -13.95
C VAL A 29 6.03 4.10 -15.04
N TYR A 30 5.48 4.28 -16.24
CA TYR A 30 6.23 4.81 -17.39
C TYR A 30 7.56 4.09 -17.69
N GLY A 31 7.66 2.79 -17.37
CA GLY A 31 8.92 2.04 -17.49
C GLY A 31 9.97 2.38 -16.42
N HIS A 32 9.71 3.34 -15.53
CA HIS A 32 10.56 3.66 -14.41
C HIS A 32 10.19 2.81 -13.19
N ARG A 33 11.20 2.20 -12.58
CA ARG A 33 11.06 1.40 -11.37
C ARG A 33 11.26 2.28 -10.13
N LEU A 34 10.20 2.41 -9.36
CA LEU A 34 10.12 3.08 -8.06
C LEU A 34 9.74 2.06 -6.98
N TYR A 35 9.58 2.53 -5.74
CA TYR A 35 9.01 1.72 -4.66
C TYR A 35 7.96 2.51 -3.88
N ALA A 36 6.97 1.81 -3.35
CA ALA A 36 5.95 2.37 -2.47
C ALA A 36 6.17 1.86 -1.05
N TRP A 37 5.77 2.67 -0.05
CA TRP A 37 6.07 2.40 1.35
C TRP A 37 5.11 1.39 1.97
N CYS A 38 3.84 1.38 1.58
CA CYS A 38 2.88 0.35 1.96
C CYS A 38 2.00 -0.10 0.79
N ALA A 39 1.24 -1.18 0.98
CA ALA A 39 0.36 -1.70 -0.06
C ALA A 39 -0.74 -0.70 -0.44
N ALA A 40 -1.22 0.14 0.50
CA ALA A 40 -2.21 1.17 0.19
C ALA A 40 -1.67 2.22 -0.79
N ASP A 41 -0.41 2.63 -0.64
CA ASP A 41 0.25 3.57 -1.53
C ASP A 41 0.29 3.06 -2.97
N THR A 42 0.54 1.75 -3.16
CA THR A 42 0.56 1.11 -4.48
C THR A 42 -0.81 1.17 -5.18
N LEU A 43 -1.90 1.23 -4.41
CA LEU A 43 -3.27 1.34 -4.91
C LEU A 43 -3.68 2.80 -5.14
N ALA A 44 -3.15 3.73 -4.36
CA ALA A 44 -3.50 5.15 -4.41
C ALA A 44 -2.79 5.91 -5.53
N PHE A 45 -1.47 5.74 -5.64
CA PHE A 45 -0.65 6.54 -6.54
C PHE A 45 -1.04 6.48 -8.01
N PRO A 46 -1.45 5.34 -8.57
CA PRO A 46 -1.91 5.26 -9.96
C PRO A 46 -3.00 6.27 -10.28
N ALA A 47 -3.99 6.46 -9.39
CA ALA A 47 -5.03 7.45 -9.60
C ALA A 47 -4.51 8.89 -9.45
N ILE A 48 -3.60 9.14 -8.49
CA ILE A 48 -3.02 10.46 -8.24
C ILE A 48 -2.16 10.94 -9.42
N ILE A 49 -1.37 10.03 -10.01
CA ILE A 49 -0.50 10.33 -11.15
C ILE A 49 -1.21 10.13 -12.49
N GLU A 50 -2.48 9.71 -12.46
CA GLU A 50 -3.32 9.37 -13.62
C GLU A 50 -2.67 8.38 -14.59
N GLN A 51 -1.93 7.39 -14.06
CA GLN A 51 -1.23 6.39 -14.88
C GLN A 51 -1.36 4.99 -14.32
N ARG A 52 -1.32 4.02 -15.24
CA ARG A 52 -1.23 2.62 -14.85
C ARG A 52 0.12 2.32 -14.20
N ALA A 53 0.11 1.47 -13.18
CA ALA A 53 1.33 1.00 -12.55
C ALA A 53 1.32 -0.52 -12.37
N LEU A 54 2.49 -1.13 -12.55
CA LEU A 54 2.73 -2.52 -12.19
C LEU A 54 3.31 -2.58 -10.78
N VAL A 55 2.72 -3.42 -9.94
CA VAL A 55 3.11 -3.59 -8.55
C VAL A 55 3.60 -5.02 -8.37
N GLU A 56 4.79 -5.16 -7.76
CA GLU A 56 5.29 -6.45 -7.29
C GLU A 56 5.61 -6.35 -5.81
N SER A 57 5.04 -7.24 -5.02
CA SER A 57 5.19 -7.25 -3.56
C SER A 57 5.44 -8.68 -3.07
N PRO A 58 6.54 -8.94 -2.34
CA PRO A 58 6.71 -10.23 -1.70
C PRO A 58 5.71 -10.40 -0.56
N CYS A 59 5.06 -11.56 -0.49
CA CYS A 59 4.28 -11.95 0.68
C CYS A 59 5.21 -12.02 1.91
N PRO A 60 4.87 -11.38 3.04
CA PRO A 60 5.70 -11.43 4.25
C PRO A 60 5.93 -12.86 4.77
N THR A 61 4.89 -13.70 4.67
CA THR A 61 4.88 -15.06 5.23
C THR A 61 5.50 -16.08 4.28
N THR A 62 5.01 -16.16 3.04
CA THR A 62 5.41 -17.22 2.10
C THR A 62 6.53 -16.79 1.15
N ARG A 63 6.87 -15.49 1.10
CA ARG A 63 7.78 -14.88 0.13
C ARG A 63 7.34 -14.99 -1.34
N THR A 64 6.21 -15.63 -1.63
CA THR A 64 5.56 -15.62 -2.94
C THR A 64 5.34 -14.18 -3.39
N THR A 65 5.74 -13.85 -4.62
CA THR A 65 5.54 -12.51 -5.17
C THR A 65 4.08 -12.34 -5.59
N VAL A 66 3.41 -11.38 -4.98
CA VAL A 66 2.12 -10.86 -5.43
C VAL A 66 2.37 -9.81 -6.50
N ARG A 67 1.76 -9.98 -7.67
CA ARG A 67 1.80 -9.06 -8.81
C ARG A 67 0.40 -8.55 -9.08
N LEU A 68 0.30 -7.27 -9.43
CA LEU A 68 -0.94 -6.66 -9.89
C LEU A 68 -0.65 -5.46 -10.78
N THR A 69 -1.58 -5.17 -11.68
CA THR A 69 -1.66 -3.90 -12.40
C THR A 69 -2.74 -3.05 -11.76
N VAL A 70 -2.46 -1.78 -11.47
CA VAL A 70 -3.47 -0.83 -11.04
C VAL A 70 -3.69 0.18 -12.15
N VAL A 71 -4.91 0.25 -12.66
CA VAL A 71 -5.32 1.14 -13.74
C VAL A 71 -6.29 2.19 -13.18
N PRO A 72 -6.07 3.49 -13.39
CA PRO A 72 -6.91 4.53 -12.80
C PRO A 72 -8.40 4.40 -13.14
N ALA A 73 -8.71 4.04 -14.39
CA ALA A 73 -10.08 3.95 -14.88
C ALA A 73 -10.82 2.70 -14.40
N THR A 74 -10.14 1.55 -14.30
CA THR A 74 -10.77 0.23 -14.10
C THR A 74 -10.42 -0.43 -12.77
N GLY A 75 -9.41 0.07 -12.05
CA GLY A 75 -8.93 -0.47 -10.80
C GLY A 75 -7.88 -1.57 -10.96
N VAL A 76 -7.95 -2.61 -10.12
CA VAL A 76 -6.96 -3.68 -10.09
C VAL A 76 -7.20 -4.70 -11.22
N ALA A 77 -6.14 -5.04 -11.94
CA ALA A 77 -6.09 -6.04 -13.00
C ALA A 77 -4.85 -6.95 -12.82
N ASP A 78 -4.78 -8.06 -13.56
CA ASP A 78 -3.64 -8.99 -13.61
C ASP A 78 -3.13 -9.44 -12.22
N LEU A 79 -4.06 -9.68 -11.28
CA LEU A 79 -3.73 -10.05 -9.91
C LEU A 79 -3.25 -11.51 -9.84
N GLU A 80 -2.00 -11.70 -9.43
CA GLU A 80 -1.38 -13.01 -9.27
C GLU A 80 -0.60 -13.09 -7.94
N PRO A 81 -0.88 -14.08 -7.06
CA PRO A 81 -1.97 -15.05 -7.15
C PRO A 81 -3.35 -14.38 -7.04
N ALA A 82 -4.36 -14.94 -7.70
CA ALA A 82 -5.74 -14.43 -7.63
C ALA A 82 -6.32 -14.48 -6.19
N SER A 83 -5.77 -15.34 -5.33
CA SER A 83 -6.10 -15.44 -3.91
C SER A 83 -5.48 -14.34 -3.04
N ALA A 84 -4.70 -13.43 -3.62
CA ALA A 84 -3.98 -12.44 -2.84
C ALA A 84 -4.94 -11.54 -2.03
N VAL A 85 -4.53 -11.27 -0.80
CA VAL A 85 -5.27 -10.42 0.15
C VAL A 85 -4.39 -9.29 0.64
N ILE A 86 -5.02 -8.20 1.07
CA ILE A 86 -4.36 -7.06 1.69
C ILE A 86 -4.80 -6.92 3.13
N SER A 87 -3.84 -6.69 4.02
CA SER A 87 -4.15 -6.37 5.41
C SER A 87 -4.52 -4.91 5.58
N ILE A 88 -5.55 -4.67 6.38
CA ILE A 88 -6.06 -3.35 6.73
C ILE A 88 -6.12 -3.26 8.24
N SER A 89 -5.21 -2.49 8.82
CA SER A 89 -5.25 -2.17 10.25
C SER A 89 -6.20 -1.00 10.48
N ARG A 90 -7.21 -1.16 11.35
CA ARG A 90 -8.03 -0.04 11.85
C ARG A 90 -7.29 0.71 12.97
N SER A 91 -6.06 1.10 12.71
CA SER A 91 -5.31 1.88 13.69
C SER A 91 -5.67 3.36 13.53
N ARG A 92 -6.73 3.79 14.24
CA ARG A 92 -6.97 5.22 14.48
C ARG A 92 -5.95 5.67 15.51
N ARG A 93 -4.73 5.99 15.06
CA ARG A 93 -3.55 6.31 15.88
C ARG A 93 -3.15 5.16 16.83
N ALA A 94 -2.34 4.23 16.35
CA ALA A 94 -1.54 3.44 17.28
C ALA A 94 -0.53 4.39 17.91
N GLY A 95 -0.32 4.26 19.22
CA GLY A 95 0.85 4.87 19.85
C GLY A 95 2.15 4.46 19.12
N PRO A 96 3.28 5.09 19.44
CA PRO A 96 4.55 4.81 18.79
C PRO A 96 4.93 3.33 18.98
N GLN A 97 4.72 2.51 17.95
CA GLN A 97 5.28 1.17 17.87
C GLN A 97 6.63 1.23 17.15
N PRO A 98 7.62 0.44 17.57
CA PRO A 98 8.86 0.29 16.82
C PRO A 98 8.56 -0.14 15.39
N GLY A 99 8.90 0.70 14.40
CA GLY A 99 8.60 0.48 12.98
C GLY A 99 7.28 1.07 12.46
N ALA A 100 6.33 1.43 13.33
CA ALA A 100 5.13 2.17 12.94
C ALA A 100 5.41 3.68 12.99
N ARG A 101 5.58 4.32 11.84
CA ARG A 101 5.63 5.79 11.76
C ARG A 101 4.21 6.30 11.50
N HIS A 102 3.78 7.28 12.31
CA HIS A 102 2.41 7.83 12.38
C HIS A 102 1.33 6.94 13.02
N GLY A 103 1.68 5.86 13.72
CA GLY A 103 0.68 5.00 14.34
C GLY A 103 -0.22 4.26 13.34
N LEU A 104 0.15 4.26 12.06
CA LEU A 104 -0.47 3.45 11.02
C LEU A 104 0.44 2.26 10.79
N GLN A 105 -0.10 1.05 10.97
CA GLN A 105 0.62 -0.14 10.56
C GLN A 105 0.58 -0.25 9.04
N PRO A 106 1.72 -0.49 8.36
CA PRO A 106 1.76 -0.62 6.91
C PRO A 106 0.85 -1.76 6.46
N TRP A 107 -0.07 -1.46 5.53
CA TRP A 107 -0.86 -2.50 4.86
C TRP A 107 0.11 -3.39 4.08
N SER A 108 -0.05 -4.71 4.20
CA SER A 108 0.80 -5.72 3.56
C SER A 108 -0.01 -6.57 2.59
N LEU A 109 0.61 -6.99 1.49
CA LEU A 109 0.03 -7.94 0.53
C LEU A 109 0.45 -9.37 0.90
N PHE A 110 -0.53 -10.26 1.03
CA PHE A 110 -0.32 -11.68 1.26
C PHE A 110 -0.78 -12.48 0.04
N ALA A 111 -0.11 -13.60 -0.22
CA ALA A 111 -0.42 -14.46 -1.37
C ALA A 111 -1.79 -15.17 -1.26
N SER A 112 -2.26 -15.39 -0.04
CA SER A 112 -3.54 -16.04 0.27
C SER A 112 -4.08 -15.61 1.64
N PRO A 113 -5.37 -15.88 1.95
CA PRO A 113 -5.91 -15.71 3.29
C PRO A 113 -5.13 -16.50 4.35
N ASP A 114 -4.75 -17.74 4.04
CA ASP A 114 -3.98 -18.61 4.94
C ASP A 114 -2.62 -18.00 5.29
N ALA A 115 -1.94 -17.39 4.31
CA ALA A 115 -0.67 -16.70 4.53
C ALA A 115 -0.82 -15.46 5.45
N ALA A 116 -2.03 -14.93 5.60
CA ALA A 116 -2.32 -13.79 6.48
C ALA A 116 -2.86 -14.20 7.86
N SER A 117 -3.03 -15.50 8.13
CA SER A 117 -3.62 -16.00 9.38
C SER A 117 -2.84 -15.57 10.64
N ASP A 118 -1.52 -15.77 10.64
CA ASP A 118 -0.65 -15.34 11.74
C ASP A 118 -0.73 -13.82 11.98
N TRP A 119 -0.84 -13.04 10.90
CA TRP A 119 -1.02 -11.60 10.99
C TRP A 119 -2.36 -11.26 11.66
N LEU A 120 -3.46 -11.93 11.29
CA LEU A 120 -4.76 -11.70 11.95
C LEU A 120 -4.72 -12.01 13.45
N THR A 121 -4.05 -13.08 13.86
CA THR A 121 -3.88 -13.42 15.29
C THR A 121 -3.09 -12.34 16.04
N GLN A 122 -2.08 -11.74 15.40
CA GLN A 122 -1.27 -10.66 15.97
C GLN A 122 -1.97 -9.28 15.92
N HIS A 123 -3.01 -9.14 15.09
CA HIS A 123 -3.75 -7.90 14.89
C HIS A 123 -5.27 -8.11 15.06
N PRO A 124 -5.77 -8.25 16.30
CA PRO A 124 -7.18 -8.58 16.56
C PRO A 124 -8.20 -7.55 16.04
N THR A 125 -7.76 -6.30 15.83
CA THR A 125 -8.57 -5.21 15.25
C THR A 125 -8.31 -4.98 13.76
N GLY A 126 -7.38 -5.74 13.20
CA GLY A 126 -7.07 -5.79 11.78
C GLY A 126 -8.08 -6.65 11.02
N ARG A 127 -8.14 -6.43 9.71
CA ARG A 127 -8.89 -7.28 8.78
C ARG A 127 -8.04 -7.56 7.56
N VAL A 128 -8.30 -8.66 6.88
CA VAL A 128 -7.75 -8.95 5.56
C VAL A 128 -8.90 -8.98 4.56
N LEU A 129 -8.68 -8.41 3.38
CA LEU A 129 -9.66 -8.39 2.31
C LEU A 129 -9.00 -8.85 1.01
N PRO A 130 -9.74 -9.48 0.08
CA PRO A 130 -9.30 -9.62 -1.29
C PRO A 130 -8.85 -8.27 -1.85
N VAL A 131 -7.76 -8.25 -2.62
CA VAL A 131 -7.14 -7.00 -3.10
C VAL A 131 -8.14 -6.14 -3.89
N ALA A 132 -8.95 -6.75 -4.77
CA ALA A 132 -9.97 -6.05 -5.52
C ALA A 132 -11.04 -5.40 -4.61
N ALA A 133 -11.55 -6.16 -3.63
CA ALA A 133 -12.56 -5.64 -2.68
C ALA A 133 -12.00 -4.50 -1.82
N ALA A 134 -10.72 -4.57 -1.44
CA ALA A 134 -10.06 -3.49 -0.72
C ALA A 134 -9.91 -2.23 -1.57
N TYR A 135 -9.57 -2.38 -2.85
CA TYR A 135 -9.50 -1.27 -3.80
C TYR A 135 -10.86 -0.60 -3.96
N ASP A 136 -11.93 -1.38 -4.14
CA ASP A 136 -13.29 -0.86 -4.25
C ASP A 136 -13.73 -0.08 -2.99
N GLN A 137 -13.34 -0.57 -1.80
CA GLN A 137 -13.61 0.15 -0.55
C GLN A 137 -12.76 1.44 -0.42
N PHE A 138 -11.55 1.45 -0.98
CA PHE A 138 -10.62 2.57 -0.88
C PHE A 138 -10.91 3.69 -1.90
N ARG A 139 -11.33 3.33 -3.11
CA ARG A 139 -11.55 4.24 -4.24
C ARG A 139 -12.44 5.46 -3.92
N PRO A 140 -13.59 5.34 -3.21
CA PRO A 140 -14.41 6.50 -2.88
C PRO A 140 -13.71 7.49 -1.94
N ILE A 141 -12.84 7.01 -1.05
CA ILE A 141 -12.05 7.86 -0.14
C ILE A 141 -10.99 8.61 -0.95
N LEU A 142 -10.29 7.89 -1.83
CA LEU A 142 -9.29 8.46 -2.73
C LEU A 142 -9.88 9.55 -3.62
N ASN A 143 -11.04 9.28 -4.24
CA ASN A 143 -11.71 10.25 -5.11
C ASN A 143 -12.11 11.53 -4.34
N ARG A 144 -12.56 11.42 -3.09
CA ARG A 144 -12.85 12.60 -2.25
C ARG A 144 -11.59 13.40 -1.92
N LEU A 145 -10.47 12.73 -1.68
CA LEU A 145 -9.20 13.40 -1.42
C LEU A 145 -8.70 14.16 -2.66
N LEU A 146 -8.87 13.57 -3.85
CA LEU A 146 -8.53 14.21 -5.11
C LEU A 146 -9.44 15.40 -5.43
N ALA A 147 -10.75 15.26 -5.21
CA ALA A 147 -11.72 16.34 -5.47
C ALA A 147 -11.62 17.53 -4.49
N ASN A 148 -11.12 17.32 -3.28
CA ASN A 148 -10.94 18.38 -2.27
C ASN A 148 -9.53 19.02 -2.33
N GLY A 149 -8.70 18.62 -3.30
CA GLY A 149 -7.35 19.15 -3.51
C GLY A 149 -7.29 20.33 -4.49
N GLU A 150 -8.43 20.79 -5.00
CA GLU A 150 -8.58 22.02 -5.79
C GLU A 150 -8.87 23.24 -4.92
#